data_AF-A0A5K7YGC5-F1
#
_entry.id   AF-A0A5K7YGC5-F1
#
_cell.length_a   1.000
_cell.length_b   1.000
_cell.length_c   1.000
_cell.angle_alpha   90.00
_cell.angle_beta   90.00
_cell.angle_gamma   90.00
#
_symmetry.space_group_name_H-M   'P 1'
#
loop_
_entity.id
_entity.type
_entity.pdbx_description
1 polymer ?
#
loop_
_entity_poly.entity_id
_entity_poly.type
_entity_poly.pdbx_seq_one_letter_code
_entity_poly.pdbx_strand_id
1 'polypeptide(L)'
;MYADTHSMPVLAWMYRFFRWILGCIFIYSGTTKLLAPKTFAVLIEAYGLVPDGLIMPVAMILPVMEVVAGAGLMVDIRGSLTVIAGLLVLFITILGYGILMGLDVDCGCFGPEDPEAEAFHGLRAALYRDMLMMAAVGFLYGWRRYCDVRPRTIRRLVNGRFAKINIMPTLKNEES
;
A
#
# COMPACT_ATOMS: atom_id res chain seq x y z
N MET A 1 -24.95 5.46 28.32
CA MET A 1 -23.71 5.24 29.07
C MET A 1 -22.60 5.95 28.31
N TYR A 2 -22.47 7.26 28.57
CA TYR A 2 -21.47 8.15 27.98
C TYR A 2 -20.17 7.90 28.75
N ALA A 3 -19.18 7.30 28.11
CA ALA A 3 -17.83 7.29 28.64
C ALA A 3 -17.19 8.65 28.32
N ASP A 4 -16.55 9.21 29.34
CA ASP A 4 -16.01 10.56 29.43
C ASP A 4 -15.18 11.02 28.22
N THR A 5 -15.47 12.23 27.76
CA THR A 5 -14.93 12.84 26.53
C THR A 5 -13.60 13.60 26.78
N HIS A 6 -12.88 13.30 27.87
CA HIS A 6 -11.63 14.00 28.25
C HIS A 6 -10.36 13.14 28.17
N SER A 7 -10.48 11.84 27.95
CA SER A 7 -9.40 10.87 27.73
C SER A 7 -9.71 10.15 26.41
N MET A 8 -9.12 10.44 25.26
CA MET A 8 -7.71 10.34 24.96
C MET A 8 -7.43 10.98 23.58
N PRO A 9 -7.17 12.30 23.47
CA PRO A 9 -6.68 12.88 22.21
C PRO A 9 -5.43 12.11 21.73
N VAL A 10 -4.60 11.65 22.66
CA VAL A 10 -3.39 10.85 22.41
C VAL A 10 -3.67 9.60 21.57
N LEU A 11 -4.75 8.84 21.83
CA LEU A 11 -5.08 7.63 21.06
C LEU A 11 -5.55 7.98 19.64
N ALA A 12 -6.31 9.06 19.47
CA ALA A 12 -6.72 9.54 18.14
C ALA A 12 -5.53 10.08 17.34
N TRP A 13 -4.60 10.77 18.00
CA TRP A 13 -3.34 11.23 17.40
C TRP A 13 -2.43 10.05 17.05
N MET A 14 -2.32 9.05 17.92
CA MET A 14 -1.56 7.82 17.67
C MET A 14 -2.12 7.06 16.47
N TYR A 15 -3.45 6.88 16.39
CA TYR A 15 -4.11 6.30 15.21
C TYR A 15 -3.76 7.06 13.91
N ARG A 16 -3.82 8.40 13.93
CA ARG A 16 -3.45 9.22 12.77
C ARG A 16 -1.99 9.03 12.39
N PHE A 17 -1.10 9.00 13.38
CA PHE A 17 0.34 8.83 13.18
C PHE A 17 0.67 7.49 12.53
N PHE A 18 0.18 6.37 13.08
CA PHE A 18 0.36 5.03 12.49
C PHE A 18 -0.19 4.94 11.07
N ARG A 19 -1.37 5.53 10.82
CA ARG A 19 -1.98 5.57 9.49
C ARG A 19 -1.13 6.34 8.49
N TRP A 20 -0.58 7.48 8.90
CA TRP A 20 0.31 8.30 8.05
C TRP A 20 1.62 7.57 7.76
N ILE A 21 2.24 6.96 8.77
CA ILE A 21 3.45 6.16 8.59
C ILE A 21 3.22 5.03 7.59
N LEU A 22 2.17 4.22 7.78
CA LEU A 22 1.83 3.14 6.85
C LEU A 22 1.59 3.66 5.43
N GLY A 23 0.85 4.76 5.29
CA GLY A 23 0.61 5.39 3.99
C GLY A 23 1.90 5.84 3.31
N CYS A 24 2.79 6.53 4.04
CA CYS A 24 4.08 7.01 3.53
C CYS A 24 4.98 5.84 3.10
N ILE A 25 5.05 4.77 3.89
CA ILE A 25 5.86 3.59 3.56
C ILE A 25 5.37 2.94 2.27
N PHE A 26 4.05 2.75 2.11
CA PHE A 26 3.47 2.17 0.88
C PHE A 26 3.69 3.05 -0.35
N ILE A 27 3.55 4.37 -0.22
CA ILE A 27 3.82 5.31 -1.31
C ILE A 27 5.29 5.26 -1.71
N TYR A 28 6.20 5.33 -0.73
CA TYR A 28 7.63 5.29 -0.98
C TYR A 28 8.03 3.97 -1.65
N SER A 29 7.60 2.84 -1.07
CA SER A 29 7.86 1.48 -1.57
C SER A 29 7.30 1.25 -2.97
N GLY A 30 6.08 1.72 -3.26
CA GLY A 30 5.49 1.59 -4.59
C GLY A 30 6.16 2.51 -5.62
N THR A 31 6.53 3.73 -5.22
CA THR A 31 7.22 4.67 -6.12
C THR A 31 8.60 4.17 -6.51
N THR A 32 9.37 3.61 -5.57
CA THR A 32 10.69 3.04 -5.89
C THR A 32 10.59 1.88 -6.87
N LYS A 33 9.56 1.01 -6.74
CA LYS A 33 9.29 -0.06 -7.72
C LYS A 33 8.87 0.48 -9.09
N LEU A 34 8.14 1.59 -9.13
CA LEU A 34 7.75 2.24 -10.40
C LEU A 34 8.90 2.96 -11.11
N LEU A 35 9.92 3.41 -10.39
CA LEU A 35 11.11 4.01 -10.99
C LEU A 35 11.97 2.98 -11.72
N ALA A 36 11.99 1.73 -11.23
CA ALA A 36 12.75 0.64 -11.81
C ALA A 36 11.88 -0.62 -12.03
N PRO A 37 10.86 -0.56 -12.92
CA PRO A 37 9.92 -1.66 -13.12
C PRO A 37 10.60 -2.90 -13.72
N LYS A 38 11.73 -2.72 -14.43
CA LYS A 38 12.53 -3.83 -14.98
C LYS A 38 13.17 -4.67 -13.87
N THR A 39 13.74 -4.04 -12.85
CA THR A 39 14.32 -4.74 -11.69
C THR A 39 13.24 -5.51 -10.93
N PHE A 40 12.06 -4.91 -10.79
CA PHE A 40 10.92 -5.59 -10.16
C PHE A 40 10.33 -6.72 -11.03
N ALA A 41 10.40 -6.60 -12.36
CA ALA A 41 10.02 -7.67 -13.28
C ALA A 41 10.97 -8.88 -13.16
N VAL A 42 12.28 -8.66 -13.07
CA VAL A 42 13.27 -9.73 -12.84
C VAL A 42 12.99 -10.47 -11.52
N LEU A 43 12.64 -9.73 -10.46
CA LEU A 43 12.18 -10.34 -9.21
C LEU A 43 10.97 -11.26 -9.44
N ILE A 44 9.91 -10.76 -10.10
CA ILE A 44 8.69 -11.54 -10.39
C ILE A 44 8.99 -12.77 -11.25
N GLU A 45 9.89 -12.64 -12.22
CA GLU A 45 10.37 -13.73 -13.08
C GLU A 45 11.10 -14.81 -12.26
N ALA A 46 12.01 -14.40 -11.37
CA ALA A 46 12.75 -15.30 -10.49
C ALA A 46 11.81 -16.09 -9.55
N TYR A 47 10.69 -15.51 -9.14
CA TYR A 47 9.67 -16.23 -8.37
C TYR A 47 8.90 -17.28 -9.20
N GLY A 48 8.89 -17.18 -10.53
CA GLY A 48 8.21 -18.13 -11.42
C GLY A 48 6.68 -18.20 -11.25
N LEU A 49 6.06 -17.18 -10.64
CA LEU A 49 4.64 -17.18 -10.28
C LEU A 49 3.71 -16.75 -11.43
N VAL A 50 4.24 -16.07 -12.44
CA VAL A 50 3.49 -15.39 -13.50
C VAL A 50 4.10 -15.75 -14.85
N PRO A 51 3.30 -16.03 -15.90
CA PRO A 51 3.82 -16.31 -17.23
C PRO A 51 4.47 -15.06 -17.86
N ASP A 52 5.47 -15.26 -18.72
CA ASP A 52 6.35 -14.23 -19.30
C ASP A 52 5.61 -13.00 -19.85
N GLY A 53 4.49 -13.21 -20.53
CA GLY A 53 3.68 -12.13 -21.11
C GLY A 53 2.99 -11.22 -20.07
N LEU A 54 2.82 -11.68 -18.82
CA LEU A 54 2.15 -10.95 -17.74
C LEU A 54 3.13 -10.34 -16.73
N ILE A 55 4.43 -10.65 -16.80
CA ILE A 55 5.43 -10.16 -15.84
C ILE A 55 5.44 -8.63 -15.83
N MET A 56 5.56 -7.99 -16.99
CA MET A 56 5.64 -6.53 -17.10
C MET A 56 4.33 -5.81 -16.68
N PRO A 57 3.12 -6.28 -17.08
CA PRO A 57 1.87 -5.77 -16.53
C PRO A 57 1.78 -5.86 -15.01
N VAL A 58 2.13 -7.02 -14.42
CA VAL A 58 2.09 -7.22 -12.97
C VAL A 58 3.11 -6.32 -12.26
N ALA A 59 4.30 -6.19 -12.82
CA ALA A 59 5.37 -5.32 -12.32
C ALA A 59 4.98 -3.83 -12.28
N MET A 60 4.02 -3.39 -13.10
CA MET A 60 3.49 -2.04 -13.07
C MET A 60 2.22 -1.91 -12.22
N ILE A 61 1.26 -2.83 -12.37
CA ILE A 61 -0.05 -2.73 -11.71
C ILE A 61 0.10 -2.87 -10.19
N LEU A 62 0.95 -3.81 -9.71
CA LEU A 62 1.14 -4.02 -8.28
C LEU A 62 1.66 -2.74 -7.59
N PRO A 63 2.76 -2.11 -8.04
CA PRO A 63 3.23 -0.85 -7.44
C PRO A 63 2.25 0.30 -7.55
N VAL A 64 1.51 0.43 -8.66
CA VAL A 64 0.45 1.45 -8.77
C VAL A 64 -0.61 1.24 -7.69
N MET A 65 -1.03 -0.01 -7.45
CA MET A 65 -1.98 -0.35 -6.39
C MET A 65 -1.43 0.00 -5.00
N GLU A 66 -0.14 -0.25 -4.74
CA GLU A 66 0.51 0.16 -3.49
C GLU A 66 0.44 1.68 -3.28
N VAL A 67 0.81 2.48 -4.28
CA VAL A 67 0.83 3.94 -4.20
C VAL A 67 -0.59 4.50 -4.03
N VAL A 68 -1.55 4.01 -4.83
CA VAL A 68 -2.94 4.47 -4.76
C VAL A 68 -3.56 4.09 -3.41
N ALA A 69 -3.31 2.88 -2.92
CA ALA A 69 -3.81 2.45 -1.61
C ALA A 69 -3.15 3.22 -0.46
N GLY A 70 -1.84 3.47 -0.53
CA GLY A 70 -1.10 4.28 0.43
C GLY A 70 -1.60 5.74 0.48
N ALA A 71 -1.77 6.36 -0.69
CA ALA A 71 -2.36 7.70 -0.79
C ALA A 71 -3.81 7.72 -0.27
N GLY A 72 -4.62 6.74 -0.64
CA GLY A 72 -5.98 6.58 -0.12
C GLY A 72 -6.02 6.36 1.40
N LEU A 73 -5.00 5.69 1.96
CA LEU A 73 -4.85 5.53 3.39
C LEU A 73 -4.52 6.85 4.08
N MET A 74 -3.76 7.76 3.46
CA MET A 74 -3.49 9.11 4.00
C MET A 74 -4.75 9.98 4.12
N VAL A 75 -5.74 9.81 3.23
CA VAL A 75 -7.02 10.55 3.26
C VAL A 75 -8.16 9.80 3.98
N ASP A 76 -7.89 8.62 4.54
CA ASP A 76 -8.84 7.74 5.27
C ASP A 76 -10.03 7.32 4.40
N ILE A 77 -9.74 6.95 3.15
CA ILE A 77 -10.73 6.45 2.21
C ILE A 77 -11.24 5.07 2.66
N ARG A 78 -12.56 4.85 2.58
CA ARG A 78 -13.17 3.51 2.73
C ARG A 78 -12.51 2.49 1.80
N GLY A 79 -11.91 1.46 2.39
CA GLY A 79 -11.33 0.33 1.67
C GLY A 79 -9.82 0.38 1.49
N SER A 80 -9.16 1.54 1.66
CA SER A 80 -7.69 1.64 1.49
C SER A 80 -6.92 0.74 2.47
N LEU A 81 -7.35 0.69 3.72
CA LEU A 81 -6.78 -0.20 4.74
C LEU A 81 -6.94 -1.68 4.37
N THR A 82 -8.06 -2.05 3.75
CA THR A 82 -8.33 -3.43 3.30
C THR A 82 -7.44 -3.79 2.12
N VAL A 83 -7.26 -2.87 1.17
CA VAL A 83 -6.35 -3.06 0.04
C VAL A 83 -4.91 -3.22 0.54
N ILE A 84 -4.46 -2.36 1.45
CA ILE A 84 -3.12 -2.48 2.07
C ILE A 84 -2.96 -3.82 2.79
N ALA A 85 -3.97 -4.25 3.56
CA ALA A 85 -3.93 -5.56 4.22
C ALA A 85 -3.78 -6.70 3.20
N GLY A 86 -4.54 -6.66 2.10
CA GLY A 86 -4.45 -7.64 1.02
C GLY A 86 -3.09 -7.64 0.34
N LEU A 87 -2.52 -6.46 0.06
CA LEU A 87 -1.17 -6.32 -0.50
C LEU A 87 -0.10 -6.87 0.46
N LEU A 88 -0.20 -6.60 1.77
CA LEU A 88 0.71 -7.16 2.77
C LEU A 88 0.63 -8.69 2.80
N VAL A 89 -0.57 -9.29 2.79
CA VAL A 89 -0.71 -10.75 2.76
C VAL A 89 -0.04 -11.32 1.50
N LEU A 90 -0.27 -10.67 0.35
CA LEU A 90 0.33 -11.08 -0.91
C LEU A 90 1.86 -11.04 -0.82
N PHE A 91 2.46 -9.93 -0.39
CA PHE A 91 3.92 -9.81 -0.28
C PHE A 91 4.52 -10.78 0.74
N ILE A 92 3.91 -10.93 1.92
CA ILE A 92 4.36 -11.91 2.93
C ILE A 92 4.34 -13.33 2.35
N THR A 93 3.32 -13.67 1.57
CA THR A 93 3.20 -15.00 0.95
C THR A 93 4.27 -15.21 -0.12
N ILE A 94 4.49 -14.23 -1.00
CA ILE A 94 5.51 -14.29 -2.05
C ILE A 94 6.92 -14.35 -1.44
N LEU A 95 7.23 -13.47 -0.48
CA LEU A 95 8.50 -13.46 0.22
C LEU A 95 8.76 -14.76 0.99
N GLY A 96 7.74 -15.27 1.70
CA GLY A 96 7.82 -16.54 2.42
C GLY A 96 8.06 -17.72 1.47
N TYR A 97 7.40 -17.74 0.31
CA TYR A 97 7.64 -18.72 -0.74
C TYR A 97 9.08 -18.65 -1.27
N GLY A 98 9.60 -17.44 -1.52
CA GLY A 98 10.99 -17.25 -1.97
C GLY A 98 12.03 -17.77 -0.99
N ILE A 99 11.83 -17.53 0.31
CA ILE A 99 12.72 -18.04 1.36
C ILE A 99 12.70 -19.57 1.42
N LEU A 100 11.52 -20.19 1.27
CA LEU A 100 11.41 -21.66 1.24
C LEU A 100 12.11 -22.28 0.02
N MET A 101 12.13 -21.56 -1.10
CA MET A 101 12.78 -21.98 -2.34
C MET A 101 14.28 -21.63 -2.37
N GLY A 102 14.79 -20.92 -1.35
CA GLY A 102 16.20 -20.59 -1.22
C GLY A 102 16.68 -19.39 -2.03
N LEU A 103 15.77 -18.50 -2.47
CA LEU A 103 16.13 -17.27 -3.22
C LEU A 103 16.78 -16.18 -2.34
N ASP A 104 17.17 -16.49 -1.12
CA ASP A 104 17.80 -15.53 -0.21
C ASP A 104 19.29 -15.43 -0.54
N VAL A 105 19.83 -14.22 -0.64
CA VAL A 105 21.26 -14.00 -0.94
C VAL A 105 22.16 -14.61 0.14
N ASP A 106 21.64 -14.67 1.38
CA ASP A 106 22.30 -15.32 2.51
C ASP A 106 22.52 -16.84 2.30
N CYS A 107 21.82 -17.47 1.35
CA CYS A 107 22.00 -18.87 0.98
C CYS A 107 23.10 -19.11 -0.08
N GLY A 108 23.67 -18.05 -0.66
CA GLY A 108 24.76 -18.13 -1.65
C GLY A 108 24.34 -18.52 -3.07
N CYS A 109 23.05 -18.44 -3.40
CA CYS A 109 22.52 -18.80 -4.73
C CYS A 109 22.79 -17.75 -5.82
N PHE A 110 23.03 -16.48 -5.46
CA PHE A 110 23.25 -15.37 -6.39
C PHE A 110 24.65 -14.77 -6.20
N GLY A 111 25.34 -14.45 -7.30
CA GLY A 111 26.66 -13.82 -7.27
C GLY A 111 26.56 -12.32 -6.94
N PRO A 112 27.59 -11.71 -6.33
CA PRO A 112 27.58 -10.28 -5.97
C PRO A 112 27.52 -9.32 -7.16
N GLU A 113 27.64 -9.84 -8.39
CA GLU A 113 27.56 -9.08 -9.66
C GLU A 113 26.18 -9.19 -10.33
N ASP A 114 25.30 -10.05 -9.81
CA ASP A 114 23.98 -10.27 -10.39
C ASP A 114 22.99 -9.18 -9.92
N PRO A 115 22.18 -8.59 -10.82
CA PRO A 115 21.13 -7.63 -10.45
C PRO A 115 20.14 -8.17 -9.41
N GLU A 116 20.03 -9.50 -9.34
CA GLU A 116 19.21 -10.26 -8.40
C GLU A 116 19.75 -10.16 -6.97
N ALA A 117 21.08 -10.13 -6.78
CA ALA A 117 21.68 -10.04 -5.45
C ALA A 117 21.36 -8.71 -4.74
N GLU A 118 21.40 -7.58 -5.45
CA GLU A 118 20.97 -6.29 -4.88
C GLU A 118 19.47 -6.27 -4.55
N ALA A 119 18.66 -6.99 -5.33
CA ALA A 119 17.21 -7.02 -5.17
C ALA A 119 16.74 -7.97 -4.05
N PHE A 120 17.47 -9.06 -3.81
CA PHE A 120 17.20 -10.06 -2.78
C PHE A 120 17.98 -9.82 -1.47
N HIS A 121 18.87 -8.82 -1.42
CA HIS A 121 19.55 -8.42 -0.19
C HIS A 121 18.53 -8.02 0.89
N GLY A 122 18.45 -8.82 1.95
CA GLY A 122 17.55 -8.56 3.07
C GLY A 122 16.11 -9.05 2.84
N LEU A 123 15.92 -10.14 2.10
CA LEU A 123 14.59 -10.76 1.91
C LEU A 123 13.88 -11.05 3.24
N ARG A 124 14.63 -11.57 4.23
CA ARG A 124 14.15 -11.77 5.60
C ARG A 124 13.79 -10.46 6.31
N ALA A 125 14.59 -9.41 6.09
CA ALA A 125 14.31 -8.08 6.66
C ALA A 125 13.04 -7.48 6.04
N ALA A 126 12.82 -7.67 4.74
CA ALA A 126 11.58 -7.28 4.07
C ALA A 126 10.37 -8.03 4.65
N LEU A 127 10.49 -9.36 4.83
CA LEU A 127 9.44 -10.17 5.44
C LEU A 127 9.12 -9.71 6.88
N TYR A 128 10.14 -9.47 7.70
CA TYR A 128 9.97 -8.98 9.07
C TYR A 128 9.29 -7.61 9.11
N ARG A 129 9.71 -6.70 8.22
CA ARG A 129 9.09 -5.38 8.07
C ARG A 129 7.62 -5.50 7.69
N ASP A 130 7.28 -6.40 6.76
CA ASP A 130 5.91 -6.61 6.32
C ASP A 130 5.04 -7.27 7.41
N MET A 131 5.60 -8.18 8.21
CA MET A 131 4.95 -8.73 9.40
C MET A 131 4.67 -7.65 10.45
N LEU A 132 5.62 -6.75 10.69
CA LEU A 132 5.45 -5.62 11.61
C LEU A 132 4.34 -4.67 11.11
N MET A 133 4.31 -4.38 9.80
CA MET A 133 3.23 -3.61 9.20
C MET A 133 1.88 -4.33 9.27
N MET A 134 1.85 -5.65 9.09
CA MET A 134 0.63 -6.45 9.25
C MET A 134 0.09 -6.38 10.67
N ALA A 135 0.96 -6.47 11.68
CA ALA A 135 0.58 -6.28 13.08
C ALA A 135 0.02 -4.87 13.31
N ALA A 136 0.63 -3.84 12.74
CA ALA A 136 0.12 -2.46 12.81
C ALA A 136 -1.26 -2.32 12.14
N VAL A 137 -1.48 -2.94 10.97
CA VAL A 137 -2.79 -2.96 10.30
C VAL A 137 -3.83 -3.71 11.12
N GLY A 138 -3.47 -4.85 11.73
CA GLY A 138 -4.33 -5.60 12.64
C GLY A 138 -4.72 -4.78 13.87
N PHE A 139 -3.76 -4.06 14.46
CA PHE A 139 -4.00 -3.12 15.55
C PHE A 139 -4.97 -2.01 15.13
N LEU A 140 -4.77 -1.40 13.95
CA LEU A 140 -5.68 -0.37 13.43
C LEU A 140 -7.10 -0.92 13.16
N TYR A 141 -7.22 -2.16 12.70
CA TYR A 141 -8.51 -2.83 12.49
C TYR A 141 -9.24 -3.13 13.81
N GLY A 142 -8.52 -3.68 14.79
CA GLY A 142 -9.04 -3.90 16.14
C GLY A 142 -9.50 -2.58 16.75
N TRP A 143 -8.67 -1.55 16.67
CA TRP A 143 -8.99 -0.21 17.14
C TRP A 143 -10.24 0.38 16.48
N ARG A 144 -10.37 0.21 15.16
CA ARG A 144 -11.53 0.68 14.40
C ARG A 144 -12.82 -0.03 14.83
N ARG A 145 -12.74 -1.33 15.16
CA ARG A 145 -13.85 -2.13 15.70
C ARG A 145 -14.25 -1.69 17.11
N TYR A 146 -13.29 -1.33 17.97
CA TYR A 146 -13.57 -0.87 19.33
C TYR A 146 -14.17 0.55 19.41
N CYS A 147 -13.79 1.46 18.52
CA CYS A 147 -14.19 2.88 18.59
C CYS A 147 -15.24 3.33 17.55
N ASP A 148 -15.88 2.41 16.80
CA ASP A 148 -16.84 2.69 15.71
C ASP A 148 -16.45 3.87 14.79
N VAL A 149 -15.16 3.95 14.43
CA VAL A 149 -14.64 5.05 13.59
C VAL A 149 -15.09 4.80 12.15
N ARG A 150 -16.18 5.48 11.76
CA ARG A 150 -16.78 5.41 10.42
C ARG A 150 -15.84 6.04 9.37
N PRO A 151 -15.23 5.25 8.45
CA PRO A 151 -14.37 5.81 7.40
C PRO A 151 -15.11 6.77 6.47
N ARG A 152 -14.37 7.63 5.74
CA ARG A 152 -14.95 8.52 4.72
C ARG A 152 -15.21 7.75 3.41
N THR A 153 -16.48 7.69 3.00
CA THR A 153 -16.88 7.02 1.75
C THR A 153 -16.38 7.82 0.53
N ILE A 154 -15.70 7.14 -0.40
CA ILE A 154 -15.24 7.69 -1.71
C ILE A 154 -16.36 8.43 -2.45
N ARG A 155 -17.60 7.95 -2.30
CA ARG A 155 -18.81 8.49 -2.92
C ARG A 155 -19.08 9.96 -2.59
N ARG A 156 -18.64 10.48 -1.42
CA ARG A 156 -18.80 11.91 -1.07
C ARG A 156 -17.81 12.81 -1.83
N LEU A 157 -16.59 12.35 -2.11
CA LEU A 157 -15.60 13.12 -2.85
C LEU A 157 -15.91 13.17 -4.36
N VAL A 158 -16.35 12.04 -4.93
CA VAL A 158 -16.74 11.97 -6.35
C VAL A 158 -18.01 12.80 -6.61
N ASN A 159 -19.05 12.68 -5.78
CA ASN A 159 -20.27 13.48 -5.95
C ASN A 159 -20.04 14.99 -5.77
N GLY A 160 -19.18 15.42 -4.84
CA GLY A 160 -18.87 16.84 -4.66
C GLY A 160 -18.10 17.45 -5.84
N ARG A 161 -17.25 16.66 -6.50
CA ARG A 161 -16.47 17.11 -7.67
C ARG A 161 -17.32 17.12 -8.95
N PHE A 162 -18.22 16.16 -9.11
CA PHE A 162 -19.19 16.16 -10.22
C PHE A 162 -20.22 17.29 -10.11
N ALA A 163 -20.69 17.63 -8.91
CA ALA A 163 -21.59 18.77 -8.70
C ALA A 163 -20.94 20.11 -9.11
N LYS A 164 -19.63 20.28 -8.88
CA LYS A 164 -18.90 21.49 -9.29
C LYS A 164 -18.66 21.59 -10.80
N ILE A 165 -18.44 20.46 -11.48
CA ILE A 165 -18.19 20.40 -12.93
C ILE A 165 -19.48 20.68 -13.73
N ASN A 166 -20.64 20.26 -13.22
CA ASN A 166 -21.92 20.43 -13.93
C ASN A 166 -22.50 21.86 -13.85
N ILE A 167 -21.89 22.78 -13.08
CA ILE A 167 -22.39 24.16 -12.89
C ILE A 167 -21.62 25.18 -13.78
N MET A 168 -20.62 24.76 -14.57
CA MET A 168 -19.74 25.71 -15.27
C MET A 168 -19.64 25.47 -16.79
N PRO A 169 -20.73 25.71 -17.55
CA PRO A 169 -20.58 26.22 -18.91
C PRO A 169 -21.69 27.21 -19.38
N THR A 170 -22.16 28.17 -18.57
CA THR A 170 -23.23 29.10 -19.04
C THR A 170 -23.00 30.60 -18.87
N LEU A 171 -21.85 31.06 -18.35
CA LEU A 171 -21.60 32.50 -18.12
C LEU A 171 -20.66 33.12 -19.16
N LYS A 172 -20.78 32.72 -20.43
CA LYS A 172 -20.00 33.33 -21.53
C LYS A 172 -20.82 33.58 -22.79
N ASN A 173 -22.06 34.06 -22.68
CA ASN A 173 -22.88 34.47 -23.83
C ASN A 173 -23.92 35.56 -23.49
N GLU A 174 -23.60 36.57 -22.66
CA GLU A 174 -24.49 37.72 -22.40
C GLU A 174 -23.74 39.05 -22.23
N GLU A 175 -22.73 39.31 -23.06
CA GLU A 175 -22.27 40.68 -23.31
C GLU A 175 -22.18 40.93 -24.82
N SER A 176 -23.34 41.29 -25.39
CA SER A 176 -23.47 42.02 -26.66
C SER A 176 -24.48 43.14 -26.47
#